data_AF-A0A8T5PXH4-F1
#
_entry.id   AF-A0A8T5PXH4-F1
#
_cell.length_a   1.000
_cell.length_b   1.000
_cell.length_c   1.000
_cell.angle_alpha   90.00
_cell.angle_beta   90.00
_cell.angle_gamma   90.00
#
_symmetry.space_group_name_H-M   'P 1'
#
loop_
_entity.id
_entity.type
_entity.pdbx_description
1 polymer ?
#
loop_
_entity_poly.entity_id
_entity_poly.type
_entity_poly.pdbx_seq_one_letter_code
_entity_poly.pdbx_strand_id
1 'polypeptide(L)'
;MTKNIRWVCDKCNKKWIHPIERCIYCNSEINKQIGDKLKVVGFTKVNIPCPLHPVVPYNVLILEDQHGNKMPKKTIKDYEIGDTYEDKPDSSENVVSVVKIKYDYYEAVKDALGLIGDVDVNGGTKILIKPNLGVPGYPYLGICTNPKVLNALIRYLLDKGAKKENITIAEQSFFVPFEEIGKKSGIKDIVREFGVNYVDISKTEFEEKKEREFTFEVSKIVNDFELIFNVPVIKTDMLLGIDGAFENLTRFLSKKTFDELSGDPKKAVTALAVLPNVFSRFITIGDASIGMQGNGPAQYGEPGFYNLIFAARNPVVHDKAVQEVLCLRKLPYVELAGKSGAGEYDTLRIKFVGNELDALRRDVKQPIGSKLIKKG
;
A
#
# COMPACT_ATOMS: atom_id res chain seq x y z
N MET A 1 11.01 9.91 -3.24
CA MET A 1 12.41 9.98 -3.73
C MET A 1 13.30 9.52 -2.59
N THR A 2 14.24 8.57 -2.79
CA THR A 2 15.10 8.11 -1.68
C THR A 2 15.78 9.31 -0.98
N LYS A 3 15.55 9.43 0.32
CA LYS A 3 16.16 10.46 1.19
C LYS A 3 16.95 9.82 2.32
N ASN A 4 18.02 10.48 2.74
CA ASN A 4 18.75 10.16 3.96
C ASN A 4 18.27 11.04 5.10
N ILE A 5 17.49 10.46 6.00
CA ILE A 5 16.93 11.21 7.12
C ILE A 5 17.77 10.95 8.37
N ARG A 6 18.16 12.02 9.05
CA ARG A 6 18.76 11.98 10.37
C ARG A 6 17.99 12.90 11.31
N TRP A 7 17.72 12.40 12.49
CA TRP A 7 17.21 13.19 13.60
C TRP A 7 18.43 13.70 14.35
N VAL A 8 18.65 15.00 14.43
CA VAL A 8 19.89 15.61 14.91
C VAL A 8 19.58 16.47 16.13
N CYS A 9 20.36 16.31 17.21
CA CYS A 9 20.21 17.16 18.38
C CYS A 9 20.92 18.50 18.20
N ASP A 10 20.21 19.59 18.48
CA ASP A 10 20.72 20.95 18.30
C ASP A 10 21.87 21.29 19.25
N LYS A 11 21.87 20.66 20.44
CA LYS A 11 22.87 20.95 21.48
C LYS A 11 24.13 20.11 21.35
N CYS A 12 23.98 18.80 21.15
CA CYS A 12 25.12 17.87 21.15
C CYS A 12 25.46 17.26 19.79
N ASN A 13 24.73 17.64 18.73
CA ASN A 13 24.92 17.20 17.34
C ASN A 13 24.93 15.67 17.13
N LYS A 14 24.43 14.90 18.11
CA LYS A 14 24.22 13.47 17.95
C LYS A 14 23.10 13.23 16.94
N LYS A 15 23.23 12.16 16.18
CA LYS A 15 22.32 11.82 15.08
C LYS A 15 21.69 10.44 15.29
N TRP A 16 20.42 10.31 14.95
CA TRP A 16 19.67 9.06 14.97
C TRP A 16 19.05 8.78 13.61
N ILE A 17 18.93 7.50 13.27
CA ILE A 17 18.33 7.03 12.01
C ILE A 17 16.81 6.85 12.11
N HIS A 18 16.28 6.79 13.33
CA HIS A 18 14.86 6.65 13.64
C HIS A 18 14.36 7.91 14.35
N PRO A 19 13.05 8.24 14.25
CA PRO A 19 12.48 9.38 14.96
C PRO A 19 12.66 9.23 16.45
N ILE A 20 13.02 10.35 17.08
CA ILE A 20 13.06 10.54 18.53
C ILE A 20 12.52 11.94 18.84
N GLU A 21 11.76 12.06 19.92
CA GLU A 21 11.12 13.34 20.29
C GLU A 21 12.12 14.29 20.97
N ARG A 22 13.04 13.73 21.77
CA ARG A 22 14.07 14.47 22.50
C ARG A 22 15.39 13.71 22.50
N CYS A 23 16.47 14.47 22.61
CA CYS A 23 17.81 13.90 22.69
C CYS A 23 17.97 12.99 23.91
N ILE A 24 18.30 11.73 23.67
CA ILE A 24 18.49 10.71 24.72
C ILE A 24 19.60 11.11 25.73
N TYR A 25 20.55 11.95 25.32
CA TYR A 25 21.71 12.30 26.15
C TYR A 25 21.57 13.64 26.89
N CYS A 26 20.91 14.63 26.28
CA CYS A 26 20.84 15.98 26.86
C CYS A 26 19.43 16.57 26.89
N ASN A 27 18.41 15.77 26.54
CA ASN A 27 16.99 16.09 26.57
C ASN A 27 16.58 17.34 25.75
N SER A 28 17.49 17.84 24.90
CA SER A 28 17.26 18.98 24.02
C SER A 28 16.42 18.60 22.81
N GLU A 29 15.95 19.62 22.08
CA GLU A 29 15.18 19.46 20.86
C GLU A 29 15.97 18.74 19.75
N ILE A 30 15.20 18.13 18.85
CA ILE A 30 15.68 17.31 17.75
C ILE A 30 15.13 17.89 16.45
N ASN A 31 16.03 18.18 15.53
CA ASN A 31 15.68 18.61 14.18
C ASN A 31 15.80 17.47 13.17
N LYS A 32 14.87 17.45 12.21
CA LYS A 32 14.87 16.49 11.11
C LYS A 32 15.76 17.00 9.97
N GLN A 33 16.97 16.47 9.88
CA GLN A 33 17.90 16.71 8.77
C GLN A 33 17.57 15.76 7.60
N ILE A 34 17.29 16.35 6.43
CA ILE A 34 17.00 15.62 5.20
C ILE A 34 18.18 15.81 4.24
N GLY A 35 18.76 14.68 3.81
CA GLY A 35 19.70 14.58 2.71
C GLY A 35 19.01 14.03 1.47
N ASP A 36 19.08 14.76 0.37
CA ASP A 36 18.42 14.45 -0.91
C ASP A 36 19.41 14.32 -2.08
N LYS A 37 20.66 14.76 -1.90
CA LYS A 37 21.74 14.61 -2.88
C LYS A 37 22.59 13.42 -2.50
N LEU A 38 22.32 12.26 -3.10
CA LEU A 38 22.97 11.00 -2.76
C LEU A 38 24.06 10.65 -3.78
N LYS A 39 25.29 10.47 -3.29
CA LYS A 39 26.42 10.01 -4.11
C LYS A 39 26.87 8.62 -3.69
N VAL A 40 27.25 7.81 -4.67
CA VAL A 40 27.85 6.49 -4.43
C VAL A 40 29.30 6.70 -3.98
N VAL A 41 29.60 6.38 -2.72
CA VAL A 41 30.96 6.48 -2.15
C VAL A 41 31.65 5.12 -1.98
N GLY A 42 30.92 4.04 -2.27
CA GLY A 42 31.45 2.68 -2.26
C GLY A 42 30.35 1.69 -2.62
N PHE A 43 30.73 0.49 -3.02
CA PHE A 43 29.79 -0.60 -3.23
C PHE A 43 30.46 -1.96 -3.03
N THR A 44 29.66 -2.99 -2.80
CA THR A 44 30.09 -4.39 -2.84
C THR A 44 29.10 -5.21 -3.66
N LYS A 45 29.60 -6.14 -4.47
CA LYS A 45 28.78 -7.07 -5.23
C LYS A 45 28.55 -8.34 -4.42
N VAL A 46 27.29 -8.73 -4.24
CA VAL A 46 26.87 -9.92 -3.52
C VAL A 46 26.54 -11.00 -4.54
N ASN A 47 27.27 -12.12 -4.47
CA ASN A 47 27.12 -13.25 -5.40
C ASN A 47 26.52 -14.49 -4.71
N ILE A 48 26.40 -14.47 -3.38
CA ILE A 48 25.88 -15.60 -2.60
C ILE A 48 24.43 -15.28 -2.21
N PRO A 49 23.45 -16.09 -2.64
CA PRO A 49 22.06 -15.88 -2.27
C PRO A 49 21.86 -16.16 -0.78
N CYS A 50 20.85 -15.54 -0.19
CA CYS A 50 20.39 -15.90 1.16
C CYS A 50 18.86 -16.05 1.16
N PRO A 51 18.25 -16.69 2.17
CA PRO A 51 16.80 -16.90 2.20
C PRO A 51 15.96 -15.62 2.03
N LEU A 52 16.48 -14.47 2.48
CA LEU A 52 15.80 -13.17 2.34
C LEU A 52 16.10 -12.46 1.00
N HIS A 53 17.11 -12.92 0.27
CA HIS A 53 17.58 -12.36 -1.00
C HIS A 53 18.08 -13.47 -1.92
N PRO A 54 17.15 -14.24 -2.52
CA PRO A 54 17.51 -15.39 -3.36
C PRO A 54 18.07 -14.98 -4.73
N VAL A 55 17.75 -13.76 -5.20
CA VAL A 55 18.20 -13.26 -6.50
C VAL A 55 19.58 -12.62 -6.38
N VAL A 56 20.55 -13.18 -7.09
CA VAL A 56 21.95 -12.72 -7.20
C VAL A 56 22.41 -12.78 -8.66
N PRO A 57 23.40 -11.97 -9.09
CA PRO A 57 24.13 -10.98 -8.30
C PRO A 57 23.36 -9.68 -8.06
N TYR A 58 23.66 -8.99 -6.95
CA TYR A 58 23.20 -7.62 -6.70
C TYR A 58 24.27 -6.79 -6.01
N ASN A 59 24.18 -5.47 -6.11
CA ASN A 59 25.09 -4.52 -5.47
C ASN A 59 24.50 -3.97 -4.16
N VAL A 60 25.35 -3.76 -3.17
CA VAL A 60 25.07 -2.97 -1.97
C VAL A 60 25.90 -1.70 -2.06
N LEU A 61 25.26 -0.59 -2.38
CA LEU A 61 25.86 0.73 -2.43
C LEU A 61 25.95 1.33 -1.03
N ILE A 62 27.00 2.11 -0.78
CA ILE A 62 27.07 3.08 0.29
C ILE A 62 26.81 4.45 -0.33
N LEU A 63 25.66 5.04 0.01
CA LEU A 63 25.26 6.36 -0.42
C LEU A 63 25.63 7.38 0.66
N GLU A 64 26.28 8.47 0.28
CA GLU A 64 26.56 9.62 1.15
C GLU A 64 25.72 10.82 0.72
N ASP A 65 25.12 11.51 1.70
CA ASP A 65 24.37 12.75 1.46
C ASP A 65 25.24 14.01 1.58
N GLN A 66 24.68 15.17 1.27
CA GLN A 66 25.38 16.46 1.39
C GLN A 66 25.82 16.83 2.82
N HIS A 67 25.32 16.12 3.84
CA HIS A 67 25.63 16.34 5.25
C HIS A 67 26.65 15.30 5.78
N GLY A 68 27.24 14.49 4.90
CA GLY A 68 28.20 13.44 5.22
C GLY A 68 27.58 12.19 5.86
N ASN A 69 26.25 12.06 5.85
CA ASN A 69 25.59 10.87 6.40
C ASN A 69 25.60 9.75 5.36
N LYS A 70 25.94 8.54 5.80
CA LYS A 70 26.00 7.35 4.95
C LYS A 70 24.79 6.43 5.14
N MET A 71 24.30 5.79 4.09
CA MET A 71 23.30 4.72 4.17
C MET A 71 23.60 3.58 3.19
N PRO A 72 23.24 2.33 3.51
CA PRO A 72 23.27 1.25 2.54
C PRO A 72 22.03 1.29 1.63
N LYS A 73 22.22 0.99 0.33
CA LYS A 73 21.13 0.78 -0.63
C LYS A 73 21.43 -0.46 -1.49
N LYS A 74 20.47 -1.39 -1.55
CA LYS A 74 20.55 -2.55 -2.44
C LYS A 74 20.01 -2.19 -3.83
N THR A 75 20.70 -2.66 -4.86
CA THR A 75 20.26 -2.50 -6.25
C THR A 75 20.85 -3.61 -7.13
N ILE A 76 20.12 -4.04 -8.15
CA ILE A 76 20.61 -4.92 -9.22
C ILE A 76 21.35 -4.14 -10.31
N LYS A 77 21.24 -2.81 -10.30
CA LYS A 77 21.93 -1.94 -11.27
C LYS A 77 23.38 -1.77 -10.88
N ASP A 78 24.23 -1.64 -11.88
CA ASP A 78 25.62 -1.28 -11.68
C ASP A 78 25.76 0.25 -11.54
N TYR A 79 26.67 0.67 -10.66
CA TYR A 79 27.02 2.06 -10.37
C TYR A 79 28.53 2.15 -10.15
N GLU A 80 29.11 3.30 -10.44
CA GLU A 80 30.50 3.65 -10.17
C GLU A 80 30.61 4.60 -8.97
N ILE A 81 31.79 4.65 -8.34
CA ILE A 81 32.05 5.61 -7.26
C ILE A 81 32.03 7.02 -7.85
N GLY A 82 31.24 7.92 -7.25
CA GLY A 82 31.01 9.27 -7.73
C GLY A 82 29.65 9.45 -8.42
N ASP A 83 29.00 8.36 -8.82
CA ASP A 83 27.66 8.42 -9.42
C ASP A 83 26.64 9.04 -8.47
N THR A 84 25.65 9.72 -9.05
CA THR A 84 24.50 10.23 -8.31
C THR A 84 23.39 9.19 -8.31
N TYR A 85 22.84 8.90 -7.12
CA TYR A 85 21.71 7.99 -6.95
C TYR A 85 20.41 8.79 -6.85
N GLU A 86 19.47 8.56 -7.76
CA GLU A 86 18.14 9.17 -7.74
C GLU A 86 17.06 8.16 -8.14
N ASP A 87 15.95 8.17 -7.41
CA ASP A 87 14.74 7.49 -7.87
C ASP A 87 13.93 8.47 -8.72
N LYS A 88 13.73 8.13 -9.99
CA LYS A 88 12.91 8.94 -10.90
C LYS A 88 11.43 8.58 -10.68
N PRO A 89 10.57 9.54 -10.30
CA PRO A 89 9.15 9.30 -10.25
C PRO A 89 8.62 9.03 -11.67
N ASP A 90 7.51 8.32 -11.75
CA ASP A 90 6.83 8.03 -13.00
C ASP A 90 5.32 8.12 -12.74
N SER A 91 4.60 8.82 -13.62
CA SER A 91 3.16 9.04 -13.50
C SER A 91 2.34 8.18 -14.47
N SER A 92 2.96 7.25 -15.19
CA SER A 92 2.28 6.30 -16.07
C SER A 92 1.38 5.35 -15.28
N GLU A 93 0.33 4.83 -15.91
CA GLU A 93 -0.58 3.87 -15.27
C GLU A 93 0.09 2.52 -14.95
N ASN A 94 1.21 2.20 -15.61
CA ASN A 94 1.95 0.94 -15.45
C ASN A 94 3.01 0.99 -14.34
N VAL A 95 3.05 2.07 -13.56
CA VAL A 95 3.98 2.24 -12.44
C VAL A 95 3.42 1.67 -11.14
N VAL A 96 4.29 1.05 -10.36
CA VAL A 96 4.04 0.74 -8.95
C VAL A 96 5.24 1.17 -8.12
N SER A 97 4.97 1.91 -7.06
CA SER A 97 5.97 2.12 -6.02
C SER A 97 5.89 1.02 -4.98
N VAL A 98 7.06 0.53 -4.56
CA VAL A 98 7.18 -0.35 -3.40
C VAL A 98 8.23 0.23 -2.48
N VAL A 99 7.83 0.64 -1.29
CA VAL A 99 8.71 1.37 -0.35
C VAL A 99 8.81 0.60 0.97
N LYS A 100 10.04 0.37 1.42
CA LYS A 100 10.29 -0.19 2.76
C LYS A 100 10.00 0.82 3.86
N ILE A 101 9.14 0.43 4.79
CA ILE A 101 8.95 1.14 6.06
C ILE A 101 10.18 0.83 6.92
N LYS A 102 11.05 1.83 7.12
CA LYS A 102 12.21 1.69 8.01
C LYS A 102 11.83 2.03 9.45
N TYR A 103 11.50 3.29 9.69
CA TYR A 103 11.22 3.82 11.03
C TYR A 103 10.06 4.82 11.09
N ASP A 104 9.66 5.39 9.95
CA ASP A 104 8.65 6.45 9.88
C ASP A 104 7.63 6.10 8.77
N TYR A 105 6.37 5.92 9.18
CA TYR A 105 5.26 5.60 8.27
C TYR A 105 4.92 6.78 7.36
N TYR A 106 5.04 8.01 7.86
CA TYR A 106 4.74 9.21 7.08
C TYR A 106 5.71 9.33 5.90
N GLU A 107 7.00 9.13 6.13
CA GLU A 107 7.99 9.17 5.04
C GLU A 107 7.79 8.03 4.04
N ALA A 108 7.42 6.82 4.49
CA ALA A 108 7.16 5.70 3.60
C ALA A 108 5.95 5.96 2.67
N VAL A 109 4.84 6.47 3.21
CA VAL A 109 3.64 6.81 2.42
C VAL A 109 3.93 7.98 1.48
N LYS A 110 4.60 9.02 1.98
CA LYS A 110 5.01 10.19 1.18
C LYS A 110 5.92 9.80 0.01
N ASP A 111 6.89 8.92 0.25
CA ASP A 111 7.77 8.43 -0.80
C ASP A 111 7.02 7.56 -1.81
N ALA A 112 6.13 6.67 -1.35
CA ALA A 112 5.34 5.82 -2.25
C ALA A 112 4.48 6.66 -3.20
N LEU A 113 3.74 7.64 -2.66
CA LEU A 113 2.91 8.54 -3.47
C LEU A 113 3.73 9.44 -4.38
N GLY A 114 4.82 10.03 -3.87
CA GLY A 114 5.71 10.87 -4.67
C GLY A 114 6.37 10.12 -5.84
N LEU A 115 6.62 8.81 -5.71
CA LEU A 115 7.22 7.98 -6.75
C LEU A 115 6.25 7.65 -7.89
N ILE A 116 4.93 7.67 -7.66
CA ILE A 116 3.90 7.43 -8.68
C ILE A 116 3.32 8.73 -9.27
N GLY A 117 4.12 9.80 -9.26
CA GLY A 117 3.77 11.10 -9.80
C GLY A 117 3.06 12.05 -8.83
N ASP A 118 3.11 11.77 -7.51
CA ASP A 118 2.51 12.59 -6.46
C ASP A 118 0.98 12.74 -6.59
N VAL A 119 0.32 13.46 -5.69
CA VAL A 119 -1.11 13.77 -5.81
C VAL A 119 -1.33 15.28 -5.84
N ASP A 120 -2.18 15.72 -6.76
CA ASP A 120 -2.61 17.11 -6.84
C ASP A 120 -3.86 17.27 -5.97
N VAL A 121 -3.69 18.02 -4.88
CA VAL A 121 -4.70 18.21 -3.85
C VAL A 121 -4.62 19.65 -3.37
N ASN A 122 -5.77 20.27 -3.18
CA ASN A 122 -5.89 21.61 -2.62
C ASN A 122 -7.02 21.65 -1.58
N GLY A 123 -7.25 22.83 -1.00
CA GLY A 123 -8.22 22.98 0.09
C GLY A 123 -9.68 22.70 -0.30
N GLY A 124 -10.01 22.64 -1.59
CA GLY A 124 -11.34 22.31 -2.11
C GLY A 124 -11.51 20.85 -2.54
N THR A 125 -10.42 20.09 -2.69
CA THR A 125 -10.47 18.70 -3.19
C THR A 125 -11.21 17.80 -2.21
N LYS A 126 -12.31 17.16 -2.66
CA LYS A 126 -13.03 16.16 -1.87
C LYS A 126 -12.35 14.80 -1.97
N ILE A 127 -11.93 14.26 -0.83
CA ILE A 127 -11.14 13.02 -0.73
C ILE A 127 -11.89 11.96 0.06
N LEU A 128 -12.07 10.79 -0.52
CA LEU A 128 -12.58 9.60 0.14
C LEU A 128 -11.41 8.65 0.44
N ILE A 129 -11.33 8.12 1.66
CA ILE A 129 -10.33 7.10 2.03
C ILE A 129 -11.08 5.86 2.49
N LYS A 130 -10.84 4.73 1.81
CA LYS A 130 -11.41 3.43 2.11
C LYS A 130 -10.35 2.49 2.73
N PRO A 131 -10.21 2.44 4.06
CA PRO A 131 -9.41 1.40 4.71
C PRO A 131 -10.05 0.01 4.55
N ASN A 132 -9.39 -1.03 5.05
CA ASN A 132 -9.92 -2.40 5.17
C ASN A 132 -10.22 -2.69 6.65
N LEU A 133 -11.51 -2.73 7.02
CA LEU A 133 -11.96 -3.01 8.39
C LEU A 133 -13.01 -4.13 8.46
N GLY A 134 -12.88 -5.16 7.62
CA GLY A 134 -13.92 -6.17 7.43
C GLY A 134 -14.30 -6.99 8.67
N VAL A 135 -13.39 -7.14 9.64
CA VAL A 135 -13.66 -7.83 10.91
C VAL A 135 -12.97 -7.12 12.08
N PRO A 136 -13.49 -7.21 13.33
CA PRO A 136 -12.84 -6.61 14.50
C PRO A 136 -11.48 -7.25 14.81
N GLY A 137 -10.39 -6.55 14.49
CA GLY A 137 -9.03 -7.01 14.72
C GLY A 137 -8.11 -5.91 15.24
N TYR A 138 -7.11 -6.30 16.02
CA TYR A 138 -6.02 -5.39 16.36
C TYR A 138 -5.05 -5.28 15.17
N PRO A 139 -4.43 -4.12 14.91
CA PRO A 139 -3.54 -3.92 13.76
C PRO A 139 -2.36 -4.89 13.68
N TYR A 140 -1.84 -5.33 14.82
CA TYR A 140 -0.71 -6.28 14.86
C TYR A 140 -1.05 -7.68 14.33
N LEU A 141 -2.33 -7.97 14.09
CA LEU A 141 -2.78 -9.22 13.49
C LEU A 141 -2.76 -9.18 11.95
N GLY A 142 -2.53 -8.01 11.33
CA GLY A 142 -2.55 -7.85 9.87
C GLY A 142 -3.92 -8.10 9.22
N ILE A 143 -5.00 -7.93 9.99
CA ILE A 143 -6.38 -8.14 9.55
C ILE A 143 -7.04 -6.84 9.05
N CYS A 144 -6.61 -5.70 9.59
CA CYS A 144 -7.20 -4.38 9.36
C CYS A 144 -6.12 -3.35 9.07
N THR A 145 -6.46 -2.31 8.29
CA THR A 145 -5.50 -1.26 7.92
C THR A 145 -4.84 -0.69 9.16
N ASN A 146 -3.52 -0.60 9.12
CA ASN A 146 -2.73 -0.11 10.23
C ASN A 146 -3.04 1.38 10.45
N PRO A 147 -3.44 1.79 11.68
CA PRO A 147 -3.76 3.18 11.97
C PRO A 147 -2.58 4.13 11.72
N LYS A 148 -1.32 3.63 11.78
CA LYS A 148 -0.14 4.42 11.43
C LYS A 148 -0.05 4.74 9.94
N VAL A 149 -0.52 3.84 9.07
CA VAL A 149 -0.60 4.09 7.62
C VAL A 149 -1.70 5.11 7.32
N LEU A 150 -2.86 4.98 7.97
CA LEU A 150 -3.94 5.94 7.80
C LEU A 150 -3.55 7.34 8.33
N ASN A 151 -2.93 7.42 9.52
CA ASN A 151 -2.40 8.66 10.09
C ASN A 151 -1.40 9.32 9.12
N ALA A 152 -0.45 8.53 8.59
CA ALA A 152 0.52 9.00 7.60
C ALA A 152 -0.13 9.56 6.33
N LEU A 153 -1.14 8.87 5.79
CA LEU A 153 -1.88 9.33 4.62
C LEU A 153 -2.62 10.65 4.88
N ILE A 154 -3.38 10.73 5.98
CA ILE A 154 -4.12 11.96 6.31
C ILE A 154 -3.16 13.13 6.49
N ARG A 155 -2.07 12.95 7.24
CA ARG A 155 -1.04 13.99 7.41
C ARG A 155 -0.43 14.44 6.09
N TYR A 156 -0.09 13.49 5.22
CA TYR A 156 0.44 13.80 3.90
C TYR A 156 -0.55 14.64 3.07
N LEU A 157 -1.84 14.32 3.11
CA LEU A 157 -2.88 15.10 2.42
C LEU A 157 -3.02 16.51 2.99
N LEU A 158 -2.99 16.66 4.33
CA LEU A 158 -3.02 17.97 4.98
C LEU A 158 -1.79 18.81 4.62
N ASP A 159 -0.60 18.21 4.60
CA ASP A 159 0.65 18.88 4.19
C ASP A 159 0.61 19.30 2.71
N LYS A 160 -0.17 18.61 1.88
CA LYS A 160 -0.45 18.97 0.48
C LYS A 160 -1.47 20.08 0.33
N GLY A 161 -2.11 20.52 1.42
CA GLY A 161 -3.08 21.60 1.43
C GLY A 161 -4.54 21.14 1.43
N ALA A 162 -4.81 19.84 1.60
CA ALA A 162 -6.18 19.37 1.86
C ALA A 162 -6.72 19.99 3.15
N LYS A 163 -8.03 20.23 3.20
CA LYS A 163 -8.71 20.57 4.45
C LYS A 163 -9.33 19.31 5.06
N LYS A 164 -9.24 19.16 6.38
CA LYS A 164 -9.74 17.98 7.10
C LYS A 164 -11.23 17.74 6.87
N GLU A 165 -12.02 18.80 6.72
CA GLU A 165 -13.46 18.74 6.43
C GLU A 165 -13.79 18.17 5.04
N ASN A 166 -12.82 18.11 4.14
CA ASN A 166 -12.95 17.50 2.81
C ASN A 166 -12.37 16.09 2.75
N ILE A 167 -11.84 15.57 3.86
CA ILE A 167 -11.36 14.18 3.96
C ILE A 167 -12.45 13.37 4.66
N THR A 168 -12.88 12.29 4.03
CA THR A 168 -13.89 11.37 4.56
C THR A 168 -13.33 9.95 4.59
N ILE A 169 -13.37 9.32 5.76
CA ILE A 169 -13.13 7.89 5.90
C ILE A 169 -14.45 7.15 5.63
N ALA A 170 -14.46 6.21 4.70
CA ALA A 170 -15.64 5.40 4.42
C ALA A 170 -15.37 3.93 4.72
N GLU A 171 -16.30 3.26 5.38
CA GLU A 171 -16.24 1.82 5.61
C GLU A 171 -17.60 1.14 5.48
N GLN A 172 -17.59 -0.13 5.11
CA GLN A 172 -18.77 -0.95 4.90
C GLN A 172 -19.04 -1.84 6.11
N SER A 173 -20.05 -1.50 6.92
CA SER A 173 -20.38 -2.24 8.15
C SER A 173 -21.37 -3.40 7.92
N PHE A 174 -21.13 -4.26 6.93
CA PHE A 174 -22.04 -5.38 6.58
C PHE A 174 -22.45 -6.27 7.77
N PHE A 175 -21.49 -6.48 8.68
CA PHE A 175 -21.58 -7.47 9.74
C PHE A 175 -21.40 -6.85 11.13
N VAL A 176 -20.51 -5.86 11.24
CA VAL A 176 -20.15 -5.25 12.52
C VAL A 176 -20.14 -3.73 12.39
N PRO A 177 -20.81 -2.99 13.29
CA PRO A 177 -20.82 -1.53 13.28
C PRO A 177 -19.43 -0.92 13.42
N PHE A 178 -19.21 0.23 12.77
CA PHE A 178 -17.95 0.98 12.85
C PHE A 178 -17.47 1.27 14.27
N GLU A 179 -18.41 1.50 15.18
CA GLU A 179 -18.10 1.77 16.58
C GLU A 179 -17.22 0.67 17.21
N GLU A 180 -17.48 -0.59 16.86
CA GLU A 180 -16.74 -1.74 17.37
C GLU A 180 -15.46 -1.99 16.57
N ILE A 181 -15.55 -2.10 15.23
CA ILE A 181 -14.38 -2.37 14.37
C ILE A 181 -13.36 -1.23 14.43
N GLY A 182 -13.82 0.02 14.45
CA GLY A 182 -12.99 1.22 14.50
C GLY A 182 -12.28 1.36 15.83
N LYS A 183 -12.92 0.98 16.95
CA LYS A 183 -12.29 0.97 18.26
C LYS A 183 -11.17 -0.07 18.35
N LYS A 184 -11.42 -1.30 17.89
CA LYS A 184 -10.43 -2.39 17.99
C LYS A 184 -9.25 -2.22 17.03
N SER A 185 -9.50 -1.68 15.84
CA SER A 185 -8.46 -1.34 14.85
C SER A 185 -7.68 -0.05 15.18
N GLY A 186 -8.20 0.80 16.05
CA GLY A 186 -7.64 2.13 16.35
C GLY A 186 -7.98 3.19 15.31
N ILE A 187 -8.71 2.86 14.24
CA ILE A 187 -9.11 3.83 13.21
C ILE A 187 -10.08 4.88 13.76
N LYS A 188 -10.92 4.51 14.73
CA LYS A 188 -11.82 5.47 15.39
C LYS A 188 -11.02 6.59 16.08
N ASP A 189 -9.90 6.26 16.70
CA ASP A 189 -9.05 7.26 17.34
C ASP A 189 -8.42 8.20 16.31
N ILE A 190 -8.01 7.68 15.14
CA ILE A 190 -7.51 8.49 14.02
C ILE A 190 -8.59 9.46 13.51
N VAL A 191 -9.82 8.98 13.29
CA VAL A 191 -10.94 9.84 12.87
C VAL A 191 -11.16 10.98 13.86
N ARG A 192 -11.15 10.67 15.17
CA ARG A 192 -11.31 11.66 16.25
C ARG A 192 -10.14 12.65 16.34
N GLU A 193 -8.91 12.16 16.25
CA GLU A 193 -7.68 12.97 16.39
C GLU A 193 -7.57 14.03 15.30
N PHE A 194 -7.80 13.66 14.03
CA PHE A 194 -7.76 14.61 12.93
C PHE A 194 -9.05 15.43 12.79
N GLY A 195 -10.18 14.93 13.31
CA GLY A 195 -11.49 15.53 13.11
C GLY A 195 -11.93 15.49 11.64
N VAL A 196 -11.66 14.37 10.97
CA VAL A 196 -12.12 14.09 9.59
C VAL A 196 -13.52 13.47 9.62
N ASN A 197 -14.21 13.49 8.48
CA ASN A 197 -15.54 12.89 8.39
C ASN A 197 -15.45 11.35 8.37
N TYR A 198 -16.55 10.71 8.78
CA TYR A 198 -16.74 9.27 8.64
C TYR A 198 -18.09 8.98 8.00
N VAL A 199 -18.14 8.05 7.05
CA VAL A 199 -19.37 7.54 6.47
C VAL A 199 -19.42 6.01 6.51
N ASP A 200 -20.57 5.51 6.93
CA ASP A 200 -20.92 4.10 6.87
C ASP A 200 -21.60 3.81 5.52
N ILE A 201 -20.89 3.12 4.63
CA ILE A 201 -21.33 2.81 3.26
C ILE A 201 -22.64 2.00 3.29
N SER A 202 -22.88 1.19 4.32
CA SER A 202 -24.10 0.38 4.44
C SER A 202 -25.38 1.21 4.52
N LYS A 203 -25.26 2.49 4.88
CA LYS A 203 -26.37 3.45 5.05
C LYS A 203 -26.48 4.45 3.90
N THR A 204 -25.65 4.30 2.87
CA THR A 204 -25.68 5.15 1.68
C THR A 204 -26.69 4.63 0.66
N GLU A 205 -27.00 5.47 -0.32
CA GLU A 205 -27.71 5.01 -1.52
C GLU A 205 -26.77 4.25 -2.45
N PHE A 206 -27.35 3.28 -3.18
CA PHE A 206 -26.64 2.54 -4.21
C PHE A 206 -27.29 2.76 -5.57
N GLU A 207 -26.51 2.55 -6.63
CA GLU A 207 -26.96 2.61 -8.02
C GLU A 207 -26.44 1.40 -8.80
N GLU A 208 -27.21 0.97 -9.81
CA GLU A 208 -26.78 -0.10 -10.70
C GLU A 208 -25.81 0.44 -11.76
N LYS A 209 -24.62 -0.17 -11.83
CA LYS A 209 -23.64 0.03 -12.90
C LYS A 209 -23.43 -1.28 -13.63
N LYS A 210 -23.58 -1.26 -14.96
CA LYS A 210 -23.36 -2.42 -15.82
C LYS A 210 -21.96 -2.36 -16.40
N GLU A 211 -21.25 -3.48 -16.31
CA GLU A 211 -19.97 -3.68 -16.97
C GLU A 211 -19.93 -5.10 -17.50
N ARG A 212 -19.88 -5.21 -18.84
CA ARG A 212 -20.05 -6.48 -19.57
C ARG A 212 -21.33 -7.23 -19.15
N GLU A 213 -21.21 -8.51 -18.81
CA GLU A 213 -22.32 -9.34 -18.32
C GLU A 213 -22.72 -9.09 -16.85
N PHE A 214 -21.97 -8.26 -16.11
CA PHE A 214 -22.21 -8.01 -14.70
C PHE A 214 -23.01 -6.73 -14.47
N THR A 215 -23.93 -6.80 -13.50
CA THR A 215 -24.59 -5.62 -12.93
C THR A 215 -24.14 -5.50 -11.47
N PHE A 216 -23.50 -4.39 -11.14
CA PHE A 216 -23.00 -4.09 -9.82
C PHE A 216 -23.88 -3.02 -9.18
N GLU A 217 -24.40 -3.28 -7.98
CA GLU A 217 -25.06 -2.25 -7.19
C GLU A 217 -23.98 -1.54 -6.34
N VAL A 218 -23.55 -0.35 -6.77
CA VAL A 218 -22.41 0.40 -6.24
C VAL A 218 -22.89 1.59 -5.42
N SER A 219 -22.26 1.85 -4.27
CA SER A 219 -22.59 3.01 -3.44
C SER A 219 -22.36 4.32 -4.19
N LYS A 220 -23.38 5.18 -4.21
CA LYS A 220 -23.32 6.50 -4.87
C LYS A 220 -22.30 7.45 -4.22
N ILE A 221 -21.88 7.17 -2.98
CA ILE A 221 -20.90 8.00 -2.27
C ILE A 221 -19.64 8.24 -3.10
N VAL A 222 -19.22 7.25 -3.92
CA VAL A 222 -17.99 7.37 -4.74
C VAL A 222 -18.07 8.50 -5.76
N ASN A 223 -19.28 8.93 -6.14
CA ASN A 223 -19.50 10.00 -7.10
C ASN A 223 -19.36 11.40 -6.46
N ASP A 224 -19.40 11.50 -5.13
CA ASP A 224 -19.33 12.79 -4.41
C ASP A 224 -17.88 13.28 -4.20
N PHE A 225 -16.89 12.46 -4.56
CA PHE A 225 -15.47 12.71 -4.29
C PHE A 225 -14.65 12.72 -5.58
N GLU A 226 -13.66 13.60 -5.62
CA GLU A 226 -12.77 13.78 -6.77
C GLU A 226 -11.60 12.80 -6.74
N LEU A 227 -11.19 12.39 -5.54
CA LEU A 227 -10.08 11.48 -5.31
C LEU A 227 -10.44 10.42 -4.27
N ILE A 228 -10.27 9.15 -4.65
CA ILE A 228 -10.52 8.01 -3.77
C ILE A 228 -9.18 7.31 -3.47
N PHE A 229 -8.82 7.20 -2.20
CA PHE A 229 -7.73 6.34 -1.75
C PHE A 229 -8.29 4.98 -1.31
N ASN A 230 -7.90 3.94 -2.04
CA ASN A 230 -8.17 2.55 -1.68
C ASN A 230 -7.02 2.03 -0.82
N VAL A 231 -7.25 1.68 0.44
CA VAL A 231 -6.18 1.35 1.40
C VAL A 231 -6.32 -0.08 1.93
N PRO A 232 -6.17 -1.11 1.08
CA PRO A 232 -6.27 -2.50 1.50
C PRO A 232 -5.12 -2.89 2.42
N VAL A 233 -5.34 -3.89 3.28
CA VAL A 233 -4.24 -4.65 3.89
C VAL A 233 -3.90 -5.82 3.01
N ILE A 234 -2.62 -6.02 2.74
CA ILE A 234 -2.15 -7.13 1.92
C ILE A 234 -2.25 -8.44 2.69
N LYS A 235 -3.18 -9.29 2.30
CA LYS A 235 -3.45 -10.58 2.95
C LYS A 235 -3.48 -11.67 1.90
N THR A 236 -2.93 -12.84 2.19
CA THR A 236 -3.23 -14.03 1.38
C THR A 236 -4.70 -14.40 1.52
N ASP A 237 -5.33 -14.82 0.43
CA ASP A 237 -6.74 -15.21 0.40
C ASP A 237 -6.89 -16.61 -0.21
N MET A 238 -7.73 -17.45 0.42
CA MET A 238 -7.93 -18.84 -0.03
C MET A 238 -8.65 -18.95 -1.37
N LEU A 239 -9.42 -17.96 -1.79
CA LEU A 239 -10.20 -17.99 -3.03
C LEU A 239 -9.43 -17.33 -4.18
N LEU A 240 -9.04 -16.08 -3.97
CA LEU A 240 -8.46 -15.17 -4.95
C LEU A 240 -6.92 -15.21 -4.98
N GLY A 241 -6.30 -15.78 -3.95
CA GLY A 241 -4.84 -15.81 -3.75
C GLY A 241 -4.38 -14.63 -2.90
N ILE A 242 -4.95 -13.44 -3.12
CA ILE A 242 -4.79 -12.27 -2.26
C ILE A 242 -6.11 -11.53 -2.01
N ASP A 243 -6.17 -10.88 -0.88
CA ASP A 243 -7.02 -9.74 -0.58
C ASP A 243 -6.11 -8.50 -0.67
N GLY A 244 -6.48 -7.61 -1.58
CA GLY A 244 -5.66 -6.52 -2.12
C GLY A 244 -6.52 -5.41 -2.70
N ALA A 245 -6.05 -4.75 -3.75
CA ALA A 245 -6.74 -3.60 -4.35
C ALA A 245 -8.16 -3.95 -4.76
N PHE A 246 -8.32 -5.06 -5.49
CA PHE A 246 -9.60 -5.46 -6.06
C PHE A 246 -10.63 -5.88 -5.00
N GLU A 247 -10.24 -6.71 -4.03
CA GLU A 247 -11.17 -7.17 -2.96
C GLU A 247 -11.69 -5.99 -2.17
N ASN A 248 -10.84 -5.02 -1.82
CA ASN A 248 -11.26 -3.89 -1.01
C ASN A 248 -12.27 -2.98 -1.74
N LEU A 249 -12.24 -2.92 -3.08
CA LEU A 249 -13.26 -2.23 -3.89
C LEU A 249 -14.64 -2.90 -3.83
N THR A 250 -14.70 -4.21 -3.55
CA THR A 250 -15.99 -4.92 -3.37
C THR A 250 -16.80 -4.37 -2.19
N ARG A 251 -16.15 -3.66 -1.27
CA ARG A 251 -16.79 -3.03 -0.10
C ARG A 251 -17.59 -1.77 -0.46
N PHE A 252 -17.47 -1.26 -1.68
CA PHE A 252 -18.40 -0.27 -2.21
C PHE A 252 -19.68 -0.87 -2.79
N LEU A 253 -19.77 -2.20 -2.92
CA LEU A 253 -20.96 -2.87 -3.42
C LEU A 253 -22.03 -2.98 -2.32
N SER A 254 -23.29 -3.09 -2.73
CA SER A 254 -24.37 -3.45 -1.83
C SER A 254 -24.13 -4.83 -1.23
N LYS A 255 -24.74 -5.09 -0.07
CA LYS A 255 -24.64 -6.40 0.59
C LYS A 255 -25.15 -7.52 -0.33
N LYS A 256 -26.23 -7.27 -1.07
CA LYS A 256 -26.82 -8.22 -2.02
C LYS A 256 -25.81 -8.60 -3.11
N THR A 257 -25.23 -7.61 -3.80
CA THR A 257 -24.24 -7.89 -4.85
C THR A 257 -22.99 -8.57 -4.26
N PHE A 258 -22.51 -8.13 -3.09
CA PHE A 258 -21.36 -8.75 -2.43
C PHE A 258 -21.61 -10.24 -2.10
N ASP A 259 -22.76 -10.57 -1.52
CA ASP A 259 -23.13 -11.95 -1.18
C ASP A 259 -23.28 -12.83 -2.43
N GLU A 260 -23.88 -12.30 -3.51
CA GLU A 260 -23.99 -13.00 -4.80
C GLU A 260 -22.64 -13.32 -5.45
N LEU A 261 -21.67 -12.40 -5.34
CA LEU A 261 -20.32 -12.64 -5.86
C LEU A 261 -19.57 -13.65 -4.98
N SER A 262 -19.67 -13.50 -3.66
CA SER A 262 -18.97 -14.37 -2.70
C SER A 262 -19.47 -15.82 -2.71
N GLY A 263 -20.72 -16.05 -3.12
CA GLY A 263 -21.34 -17.37 -3.20
C GLY A 263 -20.86 -18.27 -4.35
N ASP A 264 -20.30 -17.69 -5.42
CA ASP A 264 -19.76 -18.45 -6.57
C ASP A 264 -18.30 -18.04 -6.86
N PRO A 265 -17.32 -18.87 -6.47
CA PRO A 265 -15.90 -18.68 -6.75
C PRO A 265 -15.56 -18.29 -8.19
N LYS A 266 -16.21 -18.90 -9.19
CA LYS A 266 -15.90 -18.61 -10.60
C LYS A 266 -16.46 -17.26 -11.01
N LYS A 267 -17.70 -16.96 -10.60
CA LYS A 267 -18.35 -15.67 -10.83
C LYS A 267 -17.58 -14.55 -10.12
N ALA A 268 -17.08 -14.78 -8.91
CA ALA A 268 -16.26 -13.83 -8.17
C ALA A 268 -15.04 -13.41 -8.98
N VAL A 269 -14.28 -14.37 -9.52
CA VAL A 269 -13.06 -14.09 -10.29
C VAL A 269 -13.34 -13.27 -11.56
N THR A 270 -14.38 -13.62 -12.33
CA THR A 270 -14.71 -12.91 -13.58
C THR A 270 -15.33 -11.54 -13.32
N ALA A 271 -16.19 -11.41 -12.30
CA ALA A 271 -16.77 -10.14 -11.89
C ALA A 271 -15.69 -9.18 -11.35
N LEU A 272 -14.79 -9.70 -10.50
CA LEU A 272 -13.72 -8.91 -9.91
C LEU A 272 -12.79 -8.34 -10.99
N ALA A 273 -12.50 -9.12 -12.04
CA ALA A 273 -11.65 -8.68 -13.14
C ALA A 273 -12.15 -7.43 -13.88
N VAL A 274 -13.46 -7.14 -13.84
CA VAL A 274 -14.06 -5.98 -14.51
C VAL A 274 -14.57 -4.91 -13.53
N LEU A 275 -14.69 -5.25 -12.24
CA LEU A 275 -15.19 -4.36 -11.20
C LEU A 275 -14.50 -2.98 -11.19
N PRO A 276 -13.17 -2.84 -11.34
CA PRO A 276 -12.54 -1.51 -11.34
C PRO A 276 -13.10 -0.53 -12.37
N ASN A 277 -13.61 -1.03 -13.50
CA ASN A 277 -14.10 -0.19 -14.61
C ASN A 277 -15.36 0.61 -14.22
N VAL A 278 -16.07 0.22 -13.16
CA VAL A 278 -17.27 0.94 -12.68
C VAL A 278 -16.95 2.14 -11.79
N PHE A 279 -15.67 2.30 -11.41
CA PHE A 279 -15.17 3.41 -10.60
C PHE A 279 -14.36 4.36 -11.48
N SER A 280 -14.52 5.67 -11.26
CA SER A 280 -13.92 6.70 -12.10
C SER A 280 -12.39 6.76 -11.94
N ARG A 281 -11.88 6.91 -10.72
CA ARG A 281 -10.45 6.92 -10.38
C ARG A 281 -10.21 6.59 -8.91
N PHE A 282 -9.19 5.79 -8.63
CA PHE A 282 -8.69 5.57 -7.27
C PHE A 282 -7.15 5.48 -7.28
N ILE A 283 -6.54 5.81 -6.16
CA ILE A 283 -5.13 5.52 -5.89
C ILE A 283 -5.11 4.44 -4.83
N THR A 284 -4.49 3.31 -5.12
CA THR A 284 -4.35 2.23 -4.14
C THR A 284 -3.08 2.43 -3.34
N ILE A 285 -3.19 2.38 -2.01
CA ILE A 285 -2.07 2.30 -1.07
C ILE A 285 -2.20 0.96 -0.32
N GLY A 286 -1.48 -0.05 -0.81
CA GLY A 286 -1.44 -1.37 -0.17
C GLY A 286 -0.63 -1.32 1.13
N ASP A 287 -1.33 -1.46 2.26
CA ASP A 287 -0.72 -1.62 3.56
C ASP A 287 -0.16 -3.04 3.70
N ALA A 288 1.15 -3.14 3.55
CA ALA A 288 1.94 -4.33 3.83
C ALA A 288 2.91 -4.06 4.99
N SER A 289 2.55 -3.17 5.92
CA SER A 289 3.35 -2.96 7.13
C SER A 289 3.36 -4.24 7.95
N ILE A 290 2.15 -4.69 8.32
CA ILE A 290 1.84 -6.02 8.83
C ILE A 290 0.64 -6.50 8.02
N GLY A 291 0.88 -7.43 7.09
CA GLY A 291 -0.16 -8.09 6.33
C GLY A 291 -0.51 -9.45 6.93
N MET A 292 -1.05 -10.34 6.11
CA MET A 292 -1.34 -11.73 6.50
C MET A 292 -0.81 -12.73 5.47
N GLN A 293 -0.33 -13.87 5.95
CA GLN A 293 0.05 -15.03 5.14
C GLN A 293 -0.68 -16.30 5.61
N GLY A 294 -0.64 -17.36 4.80
CA GLY A 294 -1.30 -18.64 5.08
C GLY A 294 -2.79 -18.63 4.73
N ASN A 295 -3.63 -19.18 5.60
CA ASN A 295 -5.06 -19.35 5.35
C ASN A 295 -5.86 -18.07 5.71
N GLY A 296 -5.47 -16.92 5.16
CA GLY A 296 -6.26 -15.70 5.27
C GLY A 296 -7.57 -15.75 4.46
N PRO A 297 -8.36 -14.67 4.42
CA PRO A 297 -7.99 -13.28 4.70
C PRO A 297 -8.36 -12.82 6.12
N ALA A 298 -8.86 -13.72 6.96
CA ALA A 298 -9.28 -13.44 8.33
C ALA A 298 -8.54 -14.33 9.33
N GLN A 299 -9.18 -14.67 10.44
CA GLN A 299 -8.60 -15.30 11.64
C GLN A 299 -7.84 -16.63 11.48
N TYR A 300 -7.88 -17.29 10.32
CA TYR A 300 -7.15 -18.54 10.07
C TYR A 300 -5.76 -18.34 9.45
N GLY A 301 -5.41 -17.11 9.04
CA GLY A 301 -4.07 -16.76 8.62
C GLY A 301 -3.18 -16.36 9.80
N GLU A 302 -1.91 -16.06 9.50
CA GLU A 302 -0.94 -15.55 10.46
C GLU A 302 -0.37 -14.19 10.02
N PRO A 303 0.04 -13.32 10.96
CA PRO A 303 0.61 -12.02 10.60
C PRO A 303 1.89 -12.16 9.76
N GLY A 304 1.95 -11.44 8.65
CA GLY A 304 3.10 -11.32 7.77
C GLY A 304 3.78 -9.96 7.94
N PHE A 305 4.98 -9.94 8.51
CA PHE A 305 5.73 -8.70 8.77
C PHE A 305 6.51 -8.25 7.53
N TYR A 306 5.85 -7.62 6.57
CA TYR A 306 6.50 -7.26 5.31
C TYR A 306 7.27 -5.94 5.39
N ASN A 307 6.81 -5.00 6.22
CA ASN A 307 7.33 -3.63 6.35
C ASN A 307 7.39 -2.90 5.00
N LEU A 308 6.31 -3.00 4.20
CA LEU A 308 6.21 -2.39 2.88
C LEU A 308 4.97 -1.50 2.76
N ILE A 309 5.05 -0.49 1.92
CA ILE A 309 3.90 0.22 1.34
C ILE A 309 3.97 0.03 -0.17
N PHE A 310 2.86 -0.40 -0.75
CA PHE A 310 2.65 -0.42 -2.19
C PHE A 310 1.81 0.80 -2.56
N ALA A 311 2.13 1.48 -3.67
CA ALA A 311 1.20 2.45 -4.23
C ALA A 311 1.16 2.38 -5.75
N ALA A 312 -0.04 2.41 -6.33
CA ALA A 312 -0.28 2.45 -7.77
C ALA A 312 -1.64 3.08 -8.09
N ARG A 313 -1.79 3.60 -9.30
CA ARG A 313 -3.05 4.16 -9.82
C ARG A 313 -3.95 3.11 -10.45
N ASN A 314 -3.34 2.04 -10.97
CA ASN A 314 -4.05 0.93 -11.56
C ASN A 314 -4.05 -0.28 -10.60
N PRO A 315 -5.22 -0.90 -10.31
CA PRO A 315 -5.29 -2.02 -9.37
C PRO A 315 -4.69 -3.31 -9.95
N VAL A 316 -4.68 -3.49 -11.28
CA VAL A 316 -4.05 -4.64 -11.94
C VAL A 316 -2.55 -4.61 -11.65
N VAL A 317 -1.94 -3.44 -11.84
CA VAL A 317 -0.52 -3.20 -11.60
C VAL A 317 -0.20 -3.39 -10.12
N HIS A 318 -1.05 -2.88 -9.21
CA HIS A 318 -0.90 -3.05 -7.77
C HIS A 318 -0.88 -4.53 -7.35
N ASP A 319 -1.95 -5.27 -7.68
CA ASP A 319 -2.13 -6.65 -7.21
C ASP A 319 -1.14 -7.60 -7.91
N LYS A 320 -0.76 -7.30 -9.17
CA LYS A 320 0.34 -7.97 -9.84
C LYS A 320 1.68 -7.74 -9.15
N ALA A 321 1.97 -6.53 -8.70
CA ALA A 321 3.20 -6.22 -7.97
C ALA A 321 3.26 -6.94 -6.62
N VAL A 322 2.14 -7.01 -5.90
CA VAL A 322 2.00 -7.79 -4.67
C VAL A 322 2.26 -9.28 -4.94
N GLN A 323 1.67 -9.83 -6.00
CA GLN A 323 1.89 -11.22 -6.42
C GLN A 323 3.39 -11.52 -6.61
N GLU A 324 4.09 -10.63 -7.32
CA GLU A 324 5.51 -10.81 -7.63
C GLU A 324 6.41 -10.64 -6.40
N VAL A 325 6.15 -9.65 -5.55
CA VAL A 325 6.96 -9.40 -4.34
C VAL A 325 6.78 -10.50 -3.28
N LEU A 326 5.58 -11.05 -3.14
CA LEU A 326 5.29 -12.10 -2.16
C LEU A 326 5.39 -13.52 -2.76
N CYS A 327 5.94 -13.67 -3.97
CA CYS A 327 6.09 -14.94 -4.67
C CYS A 327 4.80 -15.79 -4.67
N LEU A 328 3.66 -15.13 -4.87
CA LEU A 328 2.36 -15.78 -4.82
C LEU A 328 2.06 -16.50 -6.13
N ARG A 329 1.15 -17.48 -6.03
CA ARG A 329 0.60 -18.13 -7.21
C ARG A 329 -0.14 -17.13 -8.10
N LYS A 330 -0.31 -17.52 -9.36
CA LYS A 330 -1.03 -16.72 -10.36
C LYS A 330 -2.40 -16.31 -9.84
N LEU A 331 -2.72 -15.03 -9.95
CA LEU A 331 -4.00 -14.44 -9.58
C LEU A 331 -4.92 -14.41 -10.83
N PRO A 332 -5.94 -15.29 -10.93
CA PRO A 332 -6.71 -15.43 -12.16
C PRO A 332 -7.45 -14.15 -12.56
N TYR A 333 -7.96 -13.39 -11.59
CA TYR A 333 -8.69 -12.14 -11.85
C TYR A 333 -7.76 -11.04 -12.40
N VAL A 334 -6.49 -10.99 -11.97
CA VAL A 334 -5.49 -10.04 -12.48
C VAL A 334 -5.17 -10.36 -13.95
N GLU A 335 -4.95 -11.63 -14.29
CA GLU A 335 -4.72 -12.02 -15.68
C GLU A 335 -5.94 -11.72 -16.57
N LEU A 336 -7.15 -11.98 -16.08
CA LEU A 336 -8.39 -11.70 -16.81
C LEU A 336 -8.61 -10.19 -17.01
N ALA A 337 -8.35 -9.38 -15.98
CA ALA A 337 -8.42 -7.92 -16.04
C ALA A 337 -7.39 -7.36 -17.05
N GLY A 338 -6.16 -7.87 -17.00
CA GLY A 338 -5.10 -7.47 -17.92
C GLY A 338 -5.38 -7.85 -19.38
N LYS A 339 -5.81 -9.08 -19.64
CA LYS A 339 -6.26 -9.52 -20.98
C LYS A 339 -7.45 -8.72 -21.51
N SER A 340 -8.23 -8.15 -20.60
CA SER A 340 -9.38 -7.30 -20.88
C SER A 340 -9.01 -5.83 -21.15
N GLY A 341 -7.73 -5.47 -21.04
CA GLY A 341 -7.24 -4.11 -21.23
C GLY A 341 -7.40 -3.19 -20.02
N ALA A 342 -7.75 -3.73 -18.83
CA ALA A 342 -7.96 -2.92 -17.62
C ALA A 342 -6.65 -2.41 -16.98
N GLY A 343 -5.50 -2.98 -17.36
CA GLY A 343 -4.19 -2.57 -16.87
C GLY A 343 -3.08 -3.53 -17.29
N GLU A 344 -1.82 -3.14 -17.10
CA GLU A 344 -0.68 -3.99 -17.40
C GLU A 344 -0.52 -5.09 -16.33
N TYR A 345 -0.33 -6.32 -16.79
CA TYR A 345 -0.20 -7.52 -15.95
C TYR A 345 1.07 -8.33 -16.26
N ASP A 346 1.78 -7.98 -17.35
CA ASP A 346 3.11 -8.49 -17.63
C ASP A 346 4.13 -7.77 -16.75
N THR A 347 4.76 -8.52 -15.85
CA THR A 347 5.78 -8.02 -14.91
C THR A 347 6.92 -7.30 -15.63
N LEU A 348 7.26 -7.69 -16.86
CA LEU A 348 8.34 -7.06 -17.63
C LEU A 348 7.99 -5.65 -18.12
N ARG A 349 6.69 -5.32 -18.18
CA ARG A 349 6.17 -4.03 -18.62
C ARG A 349 5.71 -3.14 -17.46
N ILE A 350 5.57 -3.72 -16.26
CA ILE A 350 5.32 -2.97 -15.03
C ILE A 350 6.62 -2.33 -14.56
N LYS A 351 6.58 -1.03 -14.30
CA LYS A 351 7.73 -0.29 -13.78
C LYS A 351 7.67 -0.21 -12.26
N PHE A 352 8.59 -0.94 -11.61
CA PHE A 352 8.78 -0.87 -10.16
C PHE A 352 9.70 0.31 -9.81
N VAL A 353 9.22 1.21 -8.93
CA VAL A 353 9.96 2.38 -8.44
C VAL A 353 10.11 2.35 -6.90
N GLY A 354 11.16 3.00 -6.39
CA GLY A 354 11.52 3.01 -4.96
C GLY A 354 12.47 1.86 -4.58
N ASN A 355 11.91 0.72 -4.18
CA ASN A 355 12.67 -0.51 -3.98
C ASN A 355 12.44 -1.47 -5.15
N GLU A 356 13.54 -2.04 -5.65
CA GLU A 356 13.51 -2.94 -6.79
C GLU A 356 12.88 -4.28 -6.42
N LEU A 357 12.10 -4.84 -7.36
CA LEU A 357 11.37 -6.09 -7.19
C LEU A 357 12.26 -7.23 -6.66
N ASP A 358 13.40 -7.47 -7.29
CA ASP A 358 14.28 -8.60 -6.93
C ASP A 358 14.89 -8.45 -5.53
N ALA A 359 15.04 -7.23 -5.03
CA ALA A 359 15.50 -6.97 -3.66
C ALA A 359 14.38 -7.10 -2.60
N LEU A 360 13.14 -7.29 -3.04
CA LEU A 360 11.93 -7.35 -2.22
C LEU A 360 11.29 -8.73 -2.17
N ARG A 361 11.48 -9.53 -3.24
CA ARG A 361 10.95 -10.88 -3.38
C ARG A 361 11.20 -11.72 -2.14
N ARG A 362 10.13 -12.33 -1.63
CA ARG A 362 10.18 -13.22 -0.47
C ARG A 362 9.06 -14.24 -0.55
N ASP A 363 9.35 -15.45 -0.14
CA ASP A 363 8.34 -16.48 0.02
C ASP A 363 7.48 -16.19 1.25
N VAL A 364 6.17 -16.34 1.09
CA VAL A 364 5.20 -16.32 2.18
C VAL A 364 4.49 -17.66 2.25
N LYS A 365 3.89 -17.96 3.42
CA LYS A 365 3.02 -19.13 3.53
C LYS A 365 1.84 -18.94 2.57
N GLN A 366 1.72 -19.85 1.61
CA GLN A 366 0.64 -19.83 0.64
C GLN A 366 -0.65 -20.35 1.29
N PRO A 367 -1.84 -19.87 0.87
CA PRO A 367 -3.10 -20.46 1.29
C PRO A 367 -3.20 -21.92 0.82
N ILE A 368 -3.66 -22.81 1.70
CA ILE A 368 -3.83 -24.24 1.42
C ILE A 368 -5.34 -24.51 1.27
N GLY A 369 -5.72 -25.32 0.26
CA GLY A 369 -7.10 -25.79 0.11
C GLY A 369 -7.97 -25.00 -0.88
N SER A 370 -7.41 -24.02 -1.61
CA SER A 370 -8.12 -23.35 -2.70
C SER A 370 -8.51 -24.33 -3.81
N LYS A 371 -9.81 -24.44 -4.12
CA LYS A 371 -10.31 -25.24 -5.26
C LYS A 371 -9.99 -24.62 -6.62
N LEU A 372 -9.73 -23.30 -6.68
CA LEU A 372 -9.45 -22.57 -7.92
C LEU A 372 -7.95 -22.44 -8.22
N ILE A 373 -7.11 -22.39 -7.17
CA ILE A 373 -5.66 -22.29 -7.34
C ILE A 373 -5.06 -23.70 -7.32
N LYS A 374 -5.16 -24.41 -8.45
CA LYS A 374 -4.50 -25.71 -8.61
C LYS A 374 -2.99 -25.55 -8.43
N LYS A 375 -2.33 -26.54 -7.81
CA LYS A 375 -0.86 -26.63 -7.78
C LYS A 375 -0.40 -26.63 -9.24
N GLY A 376 0.24 -25.54 -9.65
CA GLY A 376 0.97 -25.45 -10.92
C GLY A 376 2.22 -26.30 -10.85
#